data_AF-A0A1Y2AU74-F1
#
_entry.id   AF-A0A1Y2AU74-F1
#
_cell.length_a   1.000
_cell.length_b   1.000
_cell.length_c   1.000
_cell.angle_alpha   90.00
_cell.angle_beta   90.00
_cell.angle_gamma   90.00
#
_symmetry.space_group_name_H-M   'P 1'
#
loop_
_entity.id
_entity.type
_entity.pdbx_description
1 polymer ?
#
loop_
_entity_poly.entity_id
_entity_poly.type
_entity_poly.pdbx_seq_one_letter_code
_entity_poly.pdbx_strand_id
1 'polypeptide(L)'
;MIKDFFEKPVNEKENEDKEFVFDGLEVSKDRKNMRHFHKYPVIYLNFKSNNSKEDDNSSIINFLKTEISSVFNYYKKRIDFNKLSKIQQEEWNKIEQKSDGVILQNTIKFLCTCLKEFYKRNCIILIDEYNKIFSEKLKSESTFGTIQTFFSDTFKGNDYLHFGIVTGCLDIGLNELNSGANNFTKCSLLKDNYFSDCYGFTEDELKNVLSNFNISDSKEKSDDIEDGIKERLKKNMVDILVFLI
;
A
#
# COMPACT_ATOMS: atom_id res chain seq x y z
N MET A 1 -0.13 9.34 4.32
CA MET A 1 1.24 9.58 4.84
C MET A 1 2.32 8.88 4.02
N ILE A 2 2.45 7.54 4.00
CA ILE A 2 3.51 6.86 3.19
C ILE A 2 3.42 7.26 1.71
N LYS A 3 2.23 7.18 1.13
CA LYS A 3 1.98 7.63 -0.25
C LYS A 3 2.44 9.08 -0.45
N ASP A 4 1.99 9.97 0.42
CA ASP A 4 2.25 11.42 0.29
C ASP A 4 3.73 11.75 0.40
N PHE A 5 4.48 11.04 1.24
CA PHE A 5 5.92 11.23 1.40
C PHE A 5 6.70 10.90 0.13
N PHE A 6 6.38 9.79 -0.54
CA PHE A 6 7.15 9.33 -1.71
C PHE A 6 6.63 9.88 -3.05
N GLU A 7 5.33 10.15 -3.14
CA GLU A 7 4.66 10.43 -4.41
C GLU A 7 5.08 11.77 -5.00
N LYS A 8 5.60 11.71 -6.22
CA LYS A 8 5.98 12.91 -6.97
C LYS A 8 4.74 13.78 -7.25
N PRO A 9 4.74 15.06 -6.83
CA PRO A 9 3.67 16.00 -7.11
C PRO A 9 3.62 16.36 -8.60
N VAL A 10 2.44 16.76 -9.07
CA VAL A 10 2.21 17.13 -10.48
C VAL A 10 2.53 18.59 -10.74
N ASN A 11 2.45 19.44 -9.71
CA ASN A 11 2.71 20.88 -9.78
C ASN A 11 3.28 21.40 -8.46
N GLU A 12 3.74 22.67 -8.48
CA GLU A 12 4.35 23.34 -7.32
C GLU A 12 3.39 23.44 -6.14
N LYS A 13 2.11 23.74 -6.39
CA LYS A 13 1.11 23.82 -5.32
C LYS A 13 0.94 22.50 -4.57
N GLU A 14 0.83 21.38 -5.29
CA GLU A 14 0.77 20.06 -4.66
C GLU A 14 2.06 19.73 -3.89
N ASN A 15 3.22 20.20 -4.38
CA ASN A 15 4.49 20.03 -3.67
C ASN A 15 4.50 20.79 -2.34
N GLU A 16 4.09 22.06 -2.34
CA GLU A 16 4.01 22.90 -1.14
C GLU A 16 3.01 22.34 -0.11
N ASP A 17 1.81 21.95 -0.55
CA ASP A 17 0.79 21.37 0.31
C ASP A 17 1.32 20.10 1.01
N LYS A 18 2.05 19.24 0.27
CA LYS A 18 2.65 18.04 0.82
C LYS A 18 3.87 18.34 1.71
N GLU A 19 4.73 19.29 1.35
CA GLU A 19 5.86 19.72 2.18
C GLU A 19 5.39 20.19 3.56
N PHE A 20 4.33 20.99 3.60
CA PHE A 20 3.74 21.48 4.86
C PHE A 20 3.29 20.34 5.79
N VAL A 21 2.76 19.24 5.25
CA VAL A 21 2.30 18.08 6.05
C VAL A 21 3.47 17.39 6.78
N PHE A 22 4.70 17.47 6.25
CA PHE A 22 5.87 16.82 6.84
C PHE A 22 6.78 17.78 7.61
N ASP A 23 6.45 19.07 7.64
CA ASP A 23 7.24 20.05 8.37
C ASP A 23 7.24 19.75 9.89
N GLY A 24 8.42 19.81 10.49
CA GLY A 24 8.63 19.50 11.92
C GLY A 24 8.54 18.02 12.33
N LEU A 25 8.10 17.10 11.45
CA LEU A 25 8.03 15.67 11.76
C LEU A 25 9.42 15.02 11.83
N GLU A 26 9.59 13.96 12.62
CA GLU A 26 10.88 13.26 12.74
C GLU A 26 11.42 12.76 11.38
N VAL A 27 10.53 12.31 10.49
CA VAL A 27 10.91 11.84 9.15
C VAL A 27 11.56 12.93 8.30
N SER A 28 11.20 14.21 8.48
CA SER A 28 11.77 15.32 7.71
C SER A 28 13.14 15.78 8.23
N LYS A 29 13.51 15.38 9.46
CA LYS A 29 14.82 15.67 10.06
C LYS A 29 15.92 14.74 9.55
N ASP A 30 15.58 13.55 9.05
CA ASP A 30 16.55 12.60 8.49
C ASP A 30 16.84 12.88 7.00
N ARG A 31 18.08 13.31 6.72
CA ARG A 31 18.56 13.56 5.35
C ARG A 31 18.49 12.34 4.44
N LYS A 32 18.64 11.11 4.95
CA LYS A 32 18.55 9.89 4.14
C LYS A 32 17.11 9.68 3.66
N ASN A 33 16.13 9.82 4.55
CA ASN A 33 14.71 9.71 4.20
C ASN A 33 14.31 10.78 3.18
N MET A 34 14.75 12.02 3.40
CA MET A 34 14.46 13.14 2.50
C MET A 34 15.07 12.97 1.09
N ARG A 35 16.03 12.05 0.88
CA ARG A 35 16.47 11.70 -0.48
C ARG A 35 15.41 11.00 -1.30
N HIS A 36 14.37 10.44 -0.68
CA HIS A 36 13.29 9.73 -1.35
C HIS A 36 11.99 10.55 -1.43
N PHE A 37 11.93 11.67 -0.72
CA PHE A 37 10.78 12.56 -0.66
C PHE A 37 10.35 13.08 -2.03
N HIS A 38 9.09 12.85 -2.41
CA HIS A 38 8.47 13.32 -3.66
C HIS A 38 9.16 12.89 -4.96
N LYS A 39 9.76 11.69 -5.01
CA LYS A 39 10.53 11.24 -6.20
C LYS A 39 9.92 10.12 -7.03
N TYR A 40 8.84 9.50 -6.56
CA TYR A 40 8.37 8.24 -7.12
C TYR A 40 6.94 8.32 -7.64
N PRO A 41 6.60 7.60 -8.73
CA PRO A 41 5.23 7.17 -8.95
C PRO A 41 4.84 6.16 -7.85
N VAL A 42 3.76 6.44 -7.12
CA VAL A 42 3.26 5.58 -6.04
C VAL A 42 1.89 5.02 -6.41
N ILE A 43 1.82 3.74 -6.73
CA ILE A 43 0.57 3.04 -7.01
C ILE A 43 -0.04 2.63 -5.67
N TYR A 44 -1.24 3.11 -5.36
CA TYR A 44 -1.95 2.76 -4.14
C TYR A 44 -3.27 2.04 -4.46
N LEU A 45 -3.45 0.87 -3.88
CA LEU A 45 -4.68 0.08 -3.93
C LEU A 45 -5.20 -0.09 -2.50
N ASN A 46 -6.50 0.09 -2.29
CA ASN A 46 -7.10 -0.06 -0.97
C ASN A 46 -8.32 -0.99 -1.04
N PHE A 47 -8.22 -2.13 -0.38
CA PHE A 47 -9.28 -3.15 -0.43
C PHE A 47 -10.29 -3.07 0.73
N LYS A 48 -10.29 -1.98 1.49
CA LYS A 48 -11.18 -1.76 2.64
C LYS A 48 -12.67 -1.82 2.27
N SER A 49 -13.03 -1.35 1.07
CA SER A 49 -14.42 -1.24 0.61
C SER A 49 -15.00 -2.53 0.02
N ASN A 50 -14.29 -3.66 0.10
CA ASN A 50 -14.87 -4.96 -0.27
C ASN A 50 -15.90 -5.42 0.78
N ASN A 51 -17.03 -4.72 0.85
CA ASN A 51 -18.18 -5.00 1.72
C ASN A 51 -19.32 -5.65 0.94
N SER A 52 -19.04 -6.23 -0.24
CA SER A 52 -20.09 -6.86 -1.03
C SER A 52 -20.75 -7.97 -0.18
N LYS A 53 -22.05 -7.82 0.01
CA LYS A 53 -22.90 -8.83 0.64
C LYS A 53 -23.10 -10.04 -0.27
N GLU A 54 -22.71 -9.91 -1.54
CA GLU A 54 -22.82 -10.92 -2.58
C GLU A 54 -21.58 -11.81 -2.56
N ASP A 55 -21.80 -13.07 -2.18
CA ASP A 55 -20.82 -14.12 -1.96
C ASP A 55 -20.54 -14.89 -3.26
N ASP A 56 -20.06 -14.20 -4.30
CA ASP A 56 -19.63 -14.86 -5.52
C ASP A 56 -18.28 -14.33 -6.05
N ASN A 57 -17.54 -15.22 -6.72
CA ASN A 57 -16.19 -14.93 -7.21
C ASN A 57 -16.18 -13.77 -8.24
N SER A 58 -17.28 -13.59 -8.96
CA SER A 58 -17.41 -12.54 -9.99
C SER A 58 -17.36 -11.14 -9.38
N SER A 59 -17.98 -10.97 -8.20
CA SER A 59 -17.97 -9.73 -7.44
C SER A 59 -16.57 -9.31 -7.02
N ILE A 60 -15.74 -10.25 -6.54
CA ILE A 60 -14.35 -9.98 -6.12
C ILE A 60 -13.49 -9.53 -7.31
N ILE A 61 -13.61 -10.22 -8.45
CA ILE A 61 -12.88 -9.84 -9.67
C ILE A 61 -13.32 -8.46 -10.16
N ASN A 62 -14.62 -8.17 -10.16
CA ASN A 62 -15.14 -6.86 -10.56
C ASN A 62 -14.71 -5.74 -9.60
N PHE A 63 -14.65 -6.03 -8.30
CA PHE A 63 -14.09 -5.12 -7.30
C PHE A 63 -12.63 -4.79 -7.63
N LEU A 64 -11.78 -5.80 -7.86
CA LEU A 64 -10.38 -5.59 -8.25
C LEU A 64 -10.25 -4.79 -9.55
N LYS A 65 -11.05 -5.09 -10.57
CA LYS A 65 -11.09 -4.30 -11.81
C LYS A 65 -11.45 -2.84 -11.55
N THR A 66 -12.33 -2.56 -10.59
CA THR A 66 -12.75 -1.21 -10.22
C THR A 66 -11.65 -0.44 -9.49
N GLU A 67 -10.94 -1.09 -8.56
CA GLU A 67 -9.79 -0.49 -7.90
C GLU A 67 -8.66 -0.18 -8.90
N ILE A 68 -8.35 -1.13 -9.78
CA ILE A 68 -7.34 -0.95 -10.84
C ILE A 68 -7.75 0.18 -11.79
N SER A 69 -8.99 0.18 -12.28
CA SER A 69 -9.53 1.26 -13.13
C SER A 69 -9.40 2.63 -12.46
N SER A 70 -9.64 2.71 -11.15
CA SER A 70 -9.50 3.96 -10.38
C SER A 70 -8.05 4.45 -10.37
N VAL A 71 -7.07 3.55 -10.22
CA VAL A 71 -5.65 3.88 -10.32
C VAL A 71 -5.27 4.38 -11.72
N PHE A 72 -5.76 3.74 -12.78
CA PHE A 72 -5.52 4.18 -14.15
C PHE A 72 -6.12 5.58 -14.40
N ASN A 73 -7.35 5.82 -13.94
CA ASN A 73 -7.96 7.14 -13.99
C ASN A 73 -7.16 8.20 -13.22
N TYR A 74 -6.62 7.83 -12.06
CA TYR A 74 -5.78 8.70 -11.26
C TYR A 74 -4.53 9.13 -12.03
N TYR A 75 -3.79 8.18 -12.61
CA TYR A 75 -2.56 8.48 -13.32
C TYR A 75 -2.77 9.17 -14.68
N LYS A 76 -3.87 8.88 -15.38
CA LYS A 76 -4.19 9.53 -16.66
C LYS A 76 -4.26 11.05 -16.53
N LYS A 77 -4.71 11.57 -15.37
CA LYS A 77 -4.76 13.00 -15.06
C LYS A 77 -3.41 13.60 -14.64
N ARG A 78 -2.41 12.76 -14.35
CA ARG A 78 -1.10 13.16 -13.79
C ARG A 78 0.06 13.03 -14.77
N ILE A 79 -0.13 12.28 -15.84
CA ILE A 79 0.88 12.08 -16.88
C ILE A 79 0.46 12.77 -18.18
N ASP A 80 1.44 13.03 -19.02
CA ASP A 80 1.21 13.43 -20.41
C ASP A 80 0.83 12.20 -21.23
N PHE A 81 -0.46 11.86 -21.22
CA PHE A 81 -0.99 10.63 -21.84
C PHE A 81 -0.66 10.52 -23.34
N ASN A 82 -0.52 11.66 -24.03
CA ASN A 82 -0.19 11.71 -25.45
C ASN A 82 1.24 11.24 -25.76
N LYS A 83 2.13 11.17 -24.76
CA LYS A 83 3.50 10.64 -24.92
C LYS A 83 3.56 9.13 -24.92
N LEU A 84 2.50 8.44 -24.47
CA LEU A 84 2.43 6.99 -24.58
C LEU A 84 2.22 6.60 -26.05
N SER A 85 2.74 5.43 -26.45
CA SER A 85 2.46 4.87 -27.77
C SER A 85 0.96 4.59 -27.96
N LYS A 86 0.48 4.55 -29.22
CA LYS A 86 -0.93 4.24 -29.52
C LYS A 86 -1.39 2.92 -28.88
N ILE A 87 -0.53 1.89 -28.92
CA ILE A 87 -0.80 0.57 -28.34
C ILE A 87 -0.98 0.68 -26.82
N GLN A 88 -0.10 1.43 -26.13
CA GLN A 88 -0.24 1.66 -24.69
C GLN A 88 -1.50 2.46 -24.36
N GLN A 89 -1.85 3.47 -25.16
CA GLN A 89 -3.08 4.23 -24.96
C GLN A 89 -4.32 3.37 -25.13
N GLU A 90 -4.36 2.50 -26.14
CA GLU A 90 -5.45 1.56 -26.37
C GLU A 90 -5.61 0.57 -25.20
N GLU A 91 -4.51 -0.03 -24.75
CA GLU A 91 -4.53 -0.97 -23.62
C GLU A 91 -4.93 -0.29 -22.31
N TRP A 92 -4.42 0.91 -22.06
CA TRP A 92 -4.81 1.73 -20.92
C TRP A 92 -6.31 2.01 -20.90
N ASN A 93 -6.86 2.43 -22.05
CA ASN A 93 -8.28 2.75 -22.15
C ASN A 93 -9.16 1.50 -21.92
N LYS A 94 -8.75 0.31 -22.38
CA LYS A 94 -9.48 -0.94 -22.09
C LYS A 94 -9.54 -1.24 -20.59
N ILE A 95 -8.42 -1.11 -19.88
CA ILE A 95 -8.33 -1.36 -18.44
C ILE A 95 -9.13 -0.31 -17.66
N GLU A 96 -8.97 0.97 -18.02
CA GLU A 96 -9.70 2.09 -17.45
C GLU A 96 -11.22 1.93 -17.59
N GLN A 97 -11.69 1.51 -18.77
CA GLN A 97 -13.11 1.29 -19.05
C GLN A 97 -13.63 -0.06 -18.55
N LYS A 98 -12.76 -0.91 -18.01
CA LYS A 98 -13.09 -2.29 -17.58
C LYS A 98 -13.75 -3.09 -18.71
N SER A 99 -13.25 -2.93 -19.93
CA SER A 99 -13.80 -3.60 -21.13
C SER A 99 -13.85 -5.12 -20.97
N ASP A 100 -14.78 -5.75 -21.68
CA ASP A 100 -14.88 -7.21 -21.72
C ASP A 100 -13.57 -7.84 -22.20
N GLY A 101 -13.16 -8.92 -21.53
CA GLY A 101 -11.90 -9.62 -21.82
C GLY A 101 -10.66 -9.06 -21.11
N VAL A 102 -10.74 -7.92 -20.42
CA VAL A 102 -9.64 -7.47 -19.55
C VAL A 102 -9.47 -8.47 -18.41
N ILE A 103 -8.29 -9.08 -18.34
CA ILE A 103 -7.86 -9.97 -17.27
C ILE A 103 -7.02 -9.18 -16.26
N LEU A 104 -6.97 -9.63 -15.00
CA LEU A 104 -6.26 -8.90 -13.94
C LEU A 104 -4.73 -9.00 -14.09
N GLN A 105 -4.26 -10.11 -14.65
CA GLN A 105 -2.85 -10.43 -14.84
C GLN A 105 -2.14 -9.29 -15.60
N ASN A 106 -0.90 -9.00 -15.21
CA ASN A 106 -0.04 -7.96 -15.77
C ASN A 106 -0.57 -6.51 -15.76
N THR A 107 -1.80 -6.22 -15.32
CA THR A 107 -2.36 -4.86 -15.38
C THR A 107 -1.52 -3.82 -14.62
N ILE A 108 -1.10 -4.14 -13.39
CA ILE A 108 -0.25 -3.26 -12.58
C ILE A 108 1.18 -3.19 -13.13
N LYS A 109 1.72 -4.30 -13.64
CA LYS A 109 3.03 -4.32 -14.30
C LYS A 109 3.04 -3.44 -15.56
N PHE A 110 1.97 -3.49 -16.35
CA PHE A 110 1.76 -2.62 -17.51
C PHE A 110 1.73 -1.15 -17.10
N LEU A 111 0.96 -0.81 -16.06
CA LEU A 111 0.95 0.53 -15.50
C LEU A 111 2.35 0.98 -15.07
N CYS A 112 3.09 0.13 -14.34
CA CYS A 112 4.46 0.44 -13.93
C CYS A 112 5.37 0.75 -15.12
N THR A 113 5.20 0.02 -16.23
CA THR A 113 5.96 0.27 -17.47
C THR A 113 5.68 1.67 -18.01
N CYS A 114 4.41 2.04 -18.16
CA CYS A 114 4.01 3.36 -18.63
C CYS A 114 4.48 4.49 -17.69
N LEU A 115 4.37 4.29 -16.38
CA LEU A 115 4.82 5.27 -15.39
C LEU A 115 6.35 5.39 -15.38
N LYS A 116 7.09 4.30 -15.56
CA LYS A 116 8.55 4.34 -15.70
C LYS A 116 8.98 5.16 -16.92
N GLU A 117 8.28 5.04 -18.04
CA GLU A 117 8.56 5.83 -19.24
C GLU A 117 8.38 7.33 -19.01
N PHE A 118 7.34 7.72 -18.27
CA PHE A 118 7.05 9.12 -17.96
C PHE A 118 7.93 9.70 -16.84
N TYR A 119 7.98 9.03 -15.69
CA TYR A 119 8.67 9.51 -14.48
C TYR A 119 10.17 9.20 -14.46
N LYS A 120 10.65 8.32 -15.35
CA LYS A 120 12.04 7.79 -15.39
C LYS A 120 12.47 7.11 -14.09
N ARG A 121 11.51 6.70 -13.26
CA ARG A 121 11.69 6.08 -11.94
C ARG A 121 10.85 4.82 -11.83
N ASN A 122 11.36 3.82 -11.12
CA ASN A 122 10.59 2.63 -10.77
C ASN A 122 9.46 3.01 -9.81
N CYS A 123 8.38 2.23 -9.81
CA CYS A 123 7.17 2.50 -9.05
C CYS A 123 7.27 1.96 -7.63
N ILE A 124 6.69 2.66 -6.68
CA ILE A 124 6.39 2.11 -5.36
C ILE A 124 4.96 1.60 -5.40
N ILE A 125 4.71 0.39 -4.89
CA ILE A 125 3.36 -0.20 -4.85
C ILE A 125 2.92 -0.35 -3.40
N LEU A 126 1.77 0.21 -3.06
CA LEU A 126 1.19 0.18 -1.74
C LEU A 126 -0.19 -0.49 -1.84
N ILE A 127 -0.39 -1.60 -1.14
CA ILE A 127 -1.67 -2.33 -1.13
C ILE A 127 -2.16 -2.43 0.31
N ASP A 128 -3.32 -1.86 0.56
CA ASP A 128 -3.92 -1.83 1.89
C ASP A 128 -5.09 -2.83 2.01
N GLU A 129 -5.20 -3.43 3.19
CA GLU A 129 -6.21 -4.44 3.53
C GLU A 129 -6.26 -5.64 2.57
N TYR A 130 -5.08 -6.12 2.14
CA TYR A 130 -4.98 -7.10 1.05
C TYR A 130 -5.78 -8.38 1.33
N ASN A 131 -5.79 -8.82 2.58
CA ASN A 131 -6.42 -10.06 3.02
C ASN A 131 -7.94 -10.07 2.80
N LYS A 132 -8.58 -8.90 2.62
CA LYS A 132 -10.02 -8.80 2.34
C LYS A 132 -10.44 -9.41 1.01
N ILE A 133 -9.51 -9.56 0.07
CA ILE A 133 -9.81 -10.19 -1.23
C ILE A 133 -9.68 -11.71 -1.17
N PHE A 134 -8.95 -12.22 -0.16
CA PHE A 134 -8.80 -13.65 0.14
C PHE A 134 -9.78 -14.13 1.23
N SER A 135 -10.89 -13.40 1.43
CA SER A 135 -11.88 -13.73 2.48
C SER A 135 -12.42 -15.15 2.34
N GLU A 136 -12.94 -15.71 3.45
CA GLU A 136 -13.59 -17.04 3.51
C GLU A 136 -14.70 -17.25 2.45
N LYS A 137 -15.22 -16.16 1.87
CA LYS A 137 -16.23 -16.15 0.81
C LYS A 137 -15.68 -16.56 -0.57
N LEU A 138 -14.36 -16.56 -0.75
CA LEU A 138 -13.69 -16.97 -1.98
C LEU A 138 -13.71 -18.51 -2.08
N LYS A 139 -14.70 -19.04 -2.80
CA LYS A 139 -14.97 -20.49 -2.88
C LYS A 139 -14.27 -21.20 -4.04
N SER A 140 -13.73 -20.46 -5.00
CA SER A 140 -13.17 -21.01 -6.23
C SER A 140 -11.65 -20.97 -6.26
N GLU A 141 -11.04 -22.15 -6.45
CA GLU A 141 -9.60 -22.31 -6.69
C GLU A 141 -9.12 -21.53 -7.91
N SER A 142 -9.90 -21.47 -9.00
CA SER A 142 -9.52 -20.72 -10.20
C SER A 142 -9.50 -19.21 -9.97
N THR A 143 -10.41 -18.70 -9.13
CA THR A 143 -10.42 -17.27 -8.76
C THR A 143 -9.27 -16.96 -7.81
N PHE A 144 -9.01 -17.84 -6.85
CA PHE A 144 -7.84 -17.75 -5.98
C PHE A 144 -6.54 -17.71 -6.78
N GLY A 145 -6.35 -18.63 -7.73
CA GLY A 145 -5.19 -18.66 -8.62
C GLY A 145 -5.06 -17.41 -9.50
N THR A 146 -6.18 -16.82 -9.93
CA THR A 146 -6.18 -15.54 -10.66
C THR A 146 -5.65 -14.39 -9.79
N ILE A 147 -6.09 -14.31 -8.52
CA ILE A 147 -5.63 -13.29 -7.57
C ILE A 147 -4.15 -13.51 -7.22
N GLN A 148 -3.72 -14.76 -7.02
CA GLN A 148 -2.31 -15.08 -6.77
C GLN A 148 -1.43 -14.68 -7.96
N THR A 149 -1.88 -14.97 -9.18
CA THR A 149 -1.16 -14.57 -10.40
C THR A 149 -1.07 -13.05 -10.49
N PHE A 150 -2.15 -12.33 -10.18
CA PHE A 150 -2.15 -10.87 -10.12
C PHE A 150 -1.06 -10.32 -9.16
N PHE A 151 -0.97 -10.85 -7.94
CA PHE A 151 0.08 -10.42 -7.00
C PHE A 151 1.48 -10.86 -7.43
N SER A 152 1.61 -12.06 -8.00
CA SER A 152 2.88 -12.56 -8.54
C SER A 152 3.39 -11.65 -9.66
N ASP A 153 2.54 -11.26 -10.61
CA ASP A 153 2.90 -10.35 -11.69
C ASP A 153 3.22 -8.95 -11.18
N THR A 154 2.52 -8.51 -10.13
CA THR A 154 2.71 -7.19 -9.50
C THR A 154 4.05 -7.10 -8.78
N PHE A 155 4.47 -8.16 -8.08
CA PHE A 155 5.62 -8.14 -7.18
C PHE A 155 6.82 -8.97 -7.65
N LYS A 156 6.63 -10.23 -8.07
CA LYS A 156 7.72 -11.13 -8.49
C LYS A 156 8.23 -10.81 -9.89
N GLY A 157 7.30 -10.67 -10.83
CA GLY A 157 7.62 -10.52 -12.25
C GLY A 157 7.85 -9.09 -12.71
N ASN A 158 8.06 -8.13 -11.80
CA ASN A 158 7.99 -6.70 -12.12
C ASN A 158 9.33 -5.96 -11.95
N ASP A 159 10.12 -5.91 -13.02
CA ASP A 159 11.40 -5.17 -13.05
C ASP A 159 11.25 -3.64 -12.90
N TYR A 160 10.01 -3.14 -12.97
CA TYR A 160 9.67 -1.73 -12.81
C TYR A 160 9.25 -1.37 -11.39
N LEU A 161 9.23 -2.35 -10.47
CA LEU A 161 9.02 -2.14 -9.05
C LEU A 161 10.29 -1.57 -8.40
N HIS A 162 10.14 -0.62 -7.49
CA HIS A 162 11.21 -0.16 -6.60
C HIS A 162 11.14 -0.90 -5.27
N PHE A 163 9.99 -0.83 -4.61
CA PHE A 163 9.63 -1.66 -3.47
C PHE A 163 8.10 -1.66 -3.34
N GLY A 164 7.58 -2.65 -2.63
CA GLY A 164 6.16 -2.77 -2.32
C GLY A 164 5.90 -2.80 -0.82
N ILE A 165 4.75 -2.30 -0.39
CA ILE A 165 4.25 -2.52 0.97
C ILE A 165 2.83 -3.03 0.85
N VAL A 166 2.55 -4.11 1.57
CA VAL A 166 1.23 -4.72 1.63
C VAL A 166 0.83 -4.84 3.09
N THR A 167 -0.34 -4.33 3.45
CA THR A 167 -0.86 -4.33 4.82
C THR A 167 -2.14 -5.14 4.90
N GLY A 168 -2.31 -5.91 5.98
CA GLY A 168 -3.52 -6.69 6.22
C GLY A 168 -3.58 -7.23 7.64
N CYS A 169 -4.76 -7.56 8.14
CA CYS A 169 -4.89 -8.08 9.50
C CYS A 169 -4.69 -9.60 9.61
N LEU A 170 -4.73 -10.31 8.48
CA LEU A 170 -4.59 -11.76 8.42
C LEU A 170 -3.57 -12.14 7.35
N ASP A 171 -2.69 -13.08 7.69
CA ASP A 171 -1.73 -13.65 6.75
C ASP A 171 -2.34 -14.79 5.91
N ILE A 172 -3.10 -14.43 4.88
CA ILE A 172 -3.81 -15.38 4.01
C ILE A 172 -3.46 -15.12 2.54
N GLY A 173 -3.21 -16.17 1.76
CA GLY A 173 -3.13 -16.09 0.29
C GLY A 173 -1.79 -15.66 -0.31
N LEU A 174 -0.90 -15.01 0.47
CA LEU A 174 0.44 -14.60 -0.01
C LEU A 174 1.56 -15.59 0.37
N ASN A 175 1.29 -16.60 1.20
CA ASN A 175 2.32 -17.58 1.62
C ASN A 175 2.98 -18.31 0.45
N GLU A 176 2.23 -18.57 -0.62
CA GLU A 176 2.75 -19.21 -1.83
C GLU A 176 3.59 -18.25 -2.70
N LEU A 177 3.46 -16.93 -2.50
CA LEU A 177 4.37 -15.95 -3.08
C LEU A 177 5.75 -15.97 -2.41
N ASN A 178 5.94 -16.59 -1.24
CA ASN A 178 7.27 -16.63 -0.62
C ASN A 178 8.25 -17.59 -1.33
N SER A 179 7.76 -18.42 -2.26
CA SER A 179 8.53 -19.49 -2.91
C SER A 179 9.43 -19.06 -4.09
N GLY A 180 9.62 -17.76 -4.37
CA GLY A 180 10.38 -17.35 -5.55
C GLY A 180 11.07 -15.99 -5.47
N ALA A 181 12.37 -16.00 -5.82
CA ALA A 181 13.31 -14.98 -6.32
C ALA A 181 13.32 -13.52 -5.79
N ASN A 182 12.31 -13.03 -5.09
CA ASN A 182 12.31 -11.68 -4.49
C ASN A 182 12.40 -11.79 -2.96
N ASN A 183 13.06 -10.82 -2.31
CA ASN A 183 13.27 -10.82 -0.86
C ASN A 183 12.00 -10.36 -0.13
N PHE A 184 11.04 -11.27 0.03
CA PHE A 184 9.85 -11.05 0.86
C PHE A 184 10.28 -10.93 2.32
N THR A 185 10.05 -9.76 2.93
CA THR A 185 10.25 -9.57 4.36
C THR A 185 8.88 -9.42 5.01
N LYS A 186 8.46 -10.47 5.71
CA LYS A 186 7.26 -10.40 6.54
C LYS A 186 7.61 -9.70 7.84
N CYS A 187 6.80 -8.72 8.23
CA CYS A 187 6.98 -7.99 9.47
C CYS A 187 5.67 -7.95 10.25
N SER A 188 5.71 -8.38 11.50
CA SER A 188 4.60 -8.29 12.44
C SER A 188 4.94 -7.27 13.51
N LEU A 189 4.03 -6.31 13.71
CA LEU A 189 4.22 -5.15 14.61
C LEU A 189 4.75 -5.52 16.00
N LEU A 190 4.36 -6.68 16.53
CA LEU A 190 4.69 -7.11 17.89
C LEU A 190 5.88 -8.06 18.00
N LYS A 191 6.31 -8.66 16.88
CA LYS A 191 7.36 -9.69 16.89
C LYS A 191 8.66 -9.20 16.29
N ASP A 192 8.59 -8.18 15.44
CA ASP A 192 9.75 -7.68 14.71
C ASP A 192 10.20 -6.33 15.25
N ASN A 193 11.44 -6.29 15.72
CA ASN A 193 12.12 -5.08 16.16
C ASN A 193 12.45 -4.13 15.00
N TYR A 194 12.24 -4.55 13.75
CA TYR A 194 12.60 -3.78 12.55
C TYR A 194 11.91 -2.43 12.45
N PHE A 195 10.74 -2.27 13.07
CA PHE A 195 10.10 -0.96 13.12
C PHE A 195 9.49 -0.64 14.49
N SER A 196 10.10 -1.16 15.57
CA SER A 196 9.70 -0.79 16.94
C SER A 196 9.78 0.71 17.21
N ASP A 197 10.53 1.46 16.40
CA ASP A 197 10.67 2.93 16.41
C ASP A 197 9.72 3.65 15.43
N CYS A 198 8.96 2.93 14.60
CA CYS A 198 8.10 3.51 13.57
C CYS A 198 6.60 3.46 13.92
N TYR A 199 6.23 2.78 15.02
CA TYR A 199 4.83 2.66 15.44
C TYR A 199 4.67 2.53 16.96
N GLY A 200 3.56 3.08 17.46
CA GLY A 200 3.32 3.25 18.89
C GLY A 200 3.81 4.61 19.39
N PHE A 201 3.92 4.75 20.70
CA PHE A 201 4.56 5.88 21.36
C PHE A 201 5.75 5.33 22.15
N THR A 202 6.89 6.00 22.07
CA THR A 202 7.93 5.83 23.09
C THR A 202 7.40 6.25 24.46
N GLU A 203 8.03 5.81 25.55
CA GLU A 203 7.61 6.24 26.90
C GLU A 203 7.58 7.77 27.04
N ASP A 204 8.56 8.46 26.46
CA ASP A 204 8.65 9.91 26.52
C ASP A 204 7.57 10.60 25.67
N GLU A 205 7.27 10.07 24.48
CA GLU A 205 6.14 10.55 23.67
C GLU A 205 4.81 10.31 24.37
N LEU A 206 4.63 9.15 25.01
CA LEU A 206 3.41 8.83 25.76
C LEU A 206 3.24 9.77 26.96
N LYS A 207 4.30 10.01 27.73
CA LYS A 207 4.30 10.98 28.84
C LYS A 207 4.00 12.40 28.36
N ASN A 208 4.54 12.80 27.21
CA ASN A 208 4.25 14.09 26.59
C ASN A 208 2.78 14.19 26.13
N VAL A 209 2.22 13.12 25.56
CA VAL A 209 0.79 13.08 25.20
C VAL A 209 -0.09 13.15 26.45
N LEU A 210 0.19 12.35 27.47
CA LEU A 210 -0.60 12.31 28.71
C LEU A 210 -0.58 13.64 29.47
N SER A 211 0.60 14.28 29.55
CA SER A 211 0.75 15.60 30.17
C SER A 211 0.03 16.71 29.39
N ASN A 212 0.05 16.67 28.05
CA ASN A 212 -0.73 17.60 27.21
C ASN A 212 -2.25 17.47 27.43
N PHE A 213 -2.74 16.31 27.87
CA PHE A 213 -4.15 16.10 28.23
C PHE A 213 -4.46 16.31 29.73
N ASN A 214 -3.52 16.86 30.52
CA ASN A 214 -3.63 17.03 31.98
C ASN A 214 -3.96 15.72 32.74
N ILE A 215 -3.63 14.57 32.16
CA ILE A 215 -3.73 13.27 32.83
C ILE A 215 -2.45 13.14 33.65
N SER A 216 -2.50 13.59 34.90
CA SER A 216 -1.35 13.59 35.82
C SER A 216 -1.00 12.18 36.30
N ASP A 217 0.31 11.96 36.50
CA ASP A 217 0.95 10.74 36.99
C ASP A 217 0.36 10.23 38.31
N SER A 218 -0.76 9.53 38.27
CA SER A 218 -0.99 8.45 39.23
C SER A 218 -0.24 7.24 38.69
N LYS A 219 0.95 6.96 39.25
CA LYS A 219 1.80 5.79 38.90
C LYS A 219 1.04 4.46 38.91
N GLU A 220 -0.10 4.37 39.59
CA GLU A 220 -0.98 3.20 39.58
C GLU A 220 -1.86 3.05 38.33
N LYS A 221 -2.03 4.10 37.50
CA LYS A 221 -2.84 4.04 36.27
C LYS A 221 -2.01 3.95 34.99
N SER A 222 -0.72 4.28 35.01
CA SER A 222 0.09 4.23 33.78
C SER A 222 0.25 2.80 33.29
N ASP A 223 0.49 1.85 34.20
CA ASP A 223 0.70 0.44 33.85
C ASP A 223 -0.59 -0.19 33.29
N ASP A 224 -1.74 0.11 33.89
CA ASP A 224 -3.07 -0.33 33.40
C ASP A 224 -3.44 0.28 32.03
N ILE A 225 -3.06 1.54 31.78
CA ILE A 225 -3.29 2.21 30.49
C ILE A 225 -2.32 1.66 29.44
N GLU A 226 -1.05 1.45 29.79
CA GLU A 226 -0.04 0.90 28.89
C GLU A 226 -0.38 -0.54 28.51
N ASP A 227 -0.81 -1.37 29.46
CA ASP A 227 -1.30 -2.72 29.23
C ASP A 227 -2.61 -2.70 28.42
N GLY A 228 -3.52 -1.76 28.69
CA GLY A 228 -4.74 -1.57 27.89
C GLY A 228 -4.47 -1.14 26.45
N ILE A 229 -3.46 -0.30 26.21
CA ILE A 229 -2.99 0.08 24.87
C ILE A 229 -2.34 -1.13 24.18
N LYS A 230 -1.45 -1.85 24.87
CA LYS A 230 -0.83 -3.10 24.35
C LYS A 230 -1.88 -4.15 24.00
N GLU A 231 -2.93 -4.30 24.82
CA GLU A 231 -4.01 -5.26 24.58
C GLU A 231 -4.93 -4.82 23.43
N ARG A 232 -5.18 -3.51 23.26
CA ARG A 232 -5.90 -2.97 22.09
C ARG A 232 -5.09 -3.09 20.80
N LEU A 233 -3.77 -2.89 20.85
CA LEU A 233 -2.87 -3.12 19.72
C LEU A 233 -2.79 -4.61 19.36
N LYS A 234 -2.79 -5.51 20.36
CA LYS A 234 -2.93 -6.97 20.15
C LYS A 234 -4.25 -7.36 19.50
N LYS A 235 -5.36 -6.66 19.79
CA LYS A 235 -6.67 -6.92 19.15
C LYS A 235 -6.78 -6.41 17.72
N ASN A 236 -6.02 -5.36 17.37
CA ASN A 236 -6.04 -4.74 16.04
C ASN A 236 -4.79 -5.13 15.23
N MET A 237 -4.44 -6.42 15.20
CA MET A 237 -3.27 -6.91 14.45
C MET A 237 -3.30 -6.42 13.01
N VAL A 238 -2.23 -5.76 12.59
CA VAL A 238 -1.92 -5.46 11.20
C VAL A 238 -0.56 -6.10 10.93
N ASP A 239 -0.54 -7.16 10.14
CA ASP A 239 0.68 -7.66 9.56
C ASP A 239 1.06 -6.75 8.39
N ILE A 240 2.31 -6.30 8.37
CA ILE A 240 2.88 -5.49 7.29
C ILE A 240 3.85 -6.40 6.53
N LEU A 241 3.47 -6.83 5.33
CA LEU A 241 4.42 -7.43 4.41
C LEU A 241 5.15 -6.32 3.66
N VAL A 242 6.47 -6.28 3.81
CA VAL A 242 7.33 -5.37 3.06
C VAL A 242 8.06 -6.15 1.97
N PHE A 243 7.92 -5.68 0.74
CA PHE A 243 8.58 -6.20 -0.45
C PHE A 243 9.78 -5.32 -0.78
N LEU A 244 10.98 -5.74 -0.40
CA LEU A 244 12.22 -5.04 -0.74
C LEU A 244 12.90 -5.80 -1.89
N ILE A 245 13.19 -5.11 -3.01
CA ILE A 245 14.01 -5.63 -4.11
C ILE A 245 15.24 -4.75 -4.24
#